data_AF-A0AAU9J6W4-F1
#
_entry.id   AF-A0AAU9J6W4-F1
#
_cell.length_a   1.000
_cell.length_b   1.000
_cell.length_c   1.000
_cell.angle_alpha   90.00
_cell.angle_beta   90.00
_cell.angle_gamma   90.00
#
_symmetry.space_group_name_H-M   'P 1'
#
loop_
_entity.id
_entity.type
_entity.pdbx_description
1 polymer ?
#
loop_
_entity_poly.entity_id
_entity_poly.type
_entity_poly.pdbx_seq_one_letter_code
_entity_poly.pdbx_strand_id
1 'polypeptide(L)'
;MWRLLIRNFSRIGPTLPPVPRIEEARGLNEFVRAIEYINAKRYQMAEIELNLCLEILKNGGLFAEPAYNFTLKKLAFVYKQQNKTKQCEKALKDIVKHYESKAETYPDLFLAAQETLAMYLLEADVGRCVDLCREVLANTPSEFFHYLFGISLVLKGEDFITAKEHLQALVLNKDPQPEVLYNFAYAQLVHPRKFTNPNKLNTQEIKENRNAVIEYVHAIPNFKKAIQYFENLSEPYEPNPDNPGLKKKESGLVLTTLAEMGWGDGLTLQETAAWLKCALKLYEEVDKTKLGRVLTLTGRLLRDQKQFLHAEGLLSNAMSILEGRGDWDEALVCEEYGGLLNKISKRENEGEQLIAKAKLIRSKLPFWAERAAHMFIPKWTLEMQPFTSSPSY
;
A
#
# COMPACT_ATOMS: atom_id res chain seq x y z
N MET A 1 25.35 -13.86 4.33
CA MET A 1 24.70 -13.27 5.52
C MET A 1 25.73 -12.58 6.43
N TRP A 2 26.74 -13.27 6.95
CA TRP A 2 27.81 -12.70 7.79
C TRP A 2 28.58 -11.52 7.15
N ARG A 3 28.98 -11.61 5.87
CA ARG A 3 29.62 -10.50 5.12
C ARG A 3 28.70 -9.29 4.88
N LEU A 4 27.38 -9.49 4.83
CA LEU A 4 26.39 -8.41 4.67
C LEU A 4 26.07 -7.74 6.02
N LEU A 5 26.03 -8.52 7.10
CA LEU A 5 25.90 -8.04 8.47
C LEU A 5 27.13 -7.22 8.88
N ILE A 6 28.33 -7.73 8.66
CA ILE A 6 29.57 -6.97 8.84
C ILE A 6 29.52 -5.70 7.98
N ARG A 7 29.18 -5.80 6.69
CA ARG A 7 29.06 -4.62 5.80
C ARG A 7 28.03 -3.59 6.28
N ASN A 8 26.98 -3.98 7.01
CA ASN A 8 26.02 -3.04 7.62
C ASN A 8 26.48 -2.48 8.97
N PHE A 9 27.31 -3.22 9.70
CA PHE A 9 27.99 -2.74 10.92
C PHE A 9 29.29 -1.95 10.62
N SER A 10 29.86 -2.04 9.41
CA SER A 10 31.19 -1.48 9.07
C SER A 10 31.24 -0.60 7.81
N ARG A 11 30.10 -0.14 7.27
CA ARG A 11 30.10 0.82 6.15
C ARG A 11 30.32 2.26 6.64
N ILE A 12 31.59 2.69 6.64
CA ILE A 12 32.04 4.05 6.34
C ILE A 12 33.24 3.92 5.39
N GLY A 13 33.05 4.21 4.10
CA GLY A 13 34.13 4.42 3.12
C GLY A 13 34.60 3.20 2.28
N PRO A 14 35.28 3.45 1.13
CA PRO A 14 35.78 2.43 0.19
C PRO A 14 37.10 1.75 0.59
N THR A 15 37.63 2.03 1.79
CA THR A 15 38.82 1.36 2.33
C THR A 15 38.41 0.17 3.20
N LEU A 16 39.28 -0.85 3.28
CA LEU A 16 39.10 -2.10 4.02
C LEU A 16 38.29 -1.93 5.33
N PRO A 17 37.34 -2.84 5.65
CA PRO A 17 36.50 -2.66 6.82
C PRO A 17 37.39 -2.57 8.07
N PRO A 18 37.26 -1.50 8.89
CA PRO A 18 37.93 -1.46 10.17
C PRO A 18 37.50 -2.68 10.98
N VAL A 19 38.44 -3.24 11.74
CA VAL A 19 38.13 -4.29 12.72
C VAL A 19 36.97 -3.78 13.59
N PRO A 20 35.86 -4.54 13.71
CA PRO A 20 34.72 -4.10 14.51
C PRO A 20 35.17 -3.74 15.91
N ARG A 21 34.60 -2.68 16.48
CA ARG A 21 34.84 -2.36 17.90
C ARG A 21 34.39 -3.55 18.75
N ILE A 22 35.02 -3.77 19.90
CA ILE A 22 34.75 -4.94 20.76
C ILE A 22 33.25 -5.03 21.11
N GLU A 23 32.60 -3.88 21.28
CA GLU A 23 31.20 -3.74 21.61
C GLU A 23 30.28 -4.09 20.43
N GLU A 24 30.69 -3.79 19.19
CA GLU A 24 29.98 -4.22 17.97
C GLU A 24 30.05 -5.74 17.82
N ALA A 25 31.23 -6.32 18.07
CA ALA A 25 31.42 -7.77 18.03
C ALA A 25 30.59 -8.50 19.10
N ARG A 26 30.44 -7.89 20.29
CA ARG A 26 29.57 -8.40 21.34
C ARG A 26 28.11 -8.36 20.89
N GLY A 27 27.57 -7.17 20.59
CA GLY A 27 26.16 -6.99 20.21
C GLY A 27 25.73 -7.74 18.95
N LEU A 28 26.67 -8.09 18.07
CA LEU A 28 26.39 -8.87 16.86
C LEU A 28 25.76 -10.24 17.17
N ASN A 29 26.13 -10.89 18.29
CA ASN A 29 25.58 -12.19 18.65
C ASN A 29 24.10 -12.09 19.02
N GLU A 30 23.73 -11.10 19.83
CA GLU A 30 22.35 -10.79 20.21
C GLU A 30 21.54 -10.43 18.96
N PHE A 31 22.11 -9.59 18.08
CA PHE A 31 21.47 -9.22 16.83
C PHE A 31 21.18 -10.43 15.94
N VAL A 32 22.14 -11.34 15.75
CA VAL A 32 21.97 -12.54 14.92
C VAL A 32 20.86 -13.43 15.48
N ARG A 33 20.85 -13.70 16.80
CA ARG A 33 19.77 -14.45 17.45
C ARG A 33 18.41 -13.77 17.27
N ALA A 34 18.36 -12.44 17.37
CA ALA A 34 17.13 -11.70 17.12
C ALA A 34 16.61 -11.89 15.70
N ILE A 35 17.48 -11.87 14.68
CA ILE A 35 17.06 -12.12 13.29
C ILE A 35 16.53 -13.55 13.11
N GLU A 36 17.17 -14.54 13.73
CA GLU A 36 16.66 -15.92 13.74
C GLU A 36 15.26 -16.00 14.37
N TYR A 37 15.03 -15.31 15.49
CA TYR A 37 13.72 -15.21 16.12
C TYR A 37 12.68 -14.47 15.26
N ILE A 38 13.06 -13.40 14.57
CA ILE A 38 12.17 -12.70 13.62
C ILE A 38 11.76 -13.64 12.49
N ASN A 39 12.70 -14.37 11.89
CA ASN A 39 12.42 -15.31 10.81
C ASN A 39 11.54 -16.48 11.29
N ALA A 40 11.71 -16.90 12.56
CA ALA A 40 10.86 -17.88 13.21
C ALA A 40 9.53 -17.31 13.76
N LYS A 41 9.22 -16.02 13.50
CA LYS A 41 8.05 -15.28 14.02
C LYS A 41 7.92 -15.29 15.55
N ARG A 42 9.03 -15.49 16.27
CA ARG A 42 9.13 -15.46 17.75
C ARG A 42 9.42 -14.03 18.22
N TYR A 43 8.49 -13.12 17.96
CA TYR A 43 8.72 -11.68 18.14
C TYR A 43 9.04 -11.25 19.57
N GLN A 44 8.52 -11.94 20.59
CA GLN A 44 8.84 -11.64 22.00
C GLN A 44 10.31 -11.92 22.33
N MET A 45 10.86 -13.02 21.81
CA MET A 45 12.28 -13.36 22.00
C MET A 45 13.18 -12.42 21.20
N ALA A 46 12.77 -12.06 19.98
CA ALA A 46 13.49 -11.07 19.17
C ALA A 46 13.58 -9.71 19.87
N GLU A 47 12.51 -9.27 20.52
CA GLU A 47 12.49 -8.02 21.29
C GLU A 47 13.51 -8.04 22.44
N ILE A 48 13.61 -9.14 23.19
CA ILE A 48 14.58 -9.28 24.28
C ILE A 48 16.01 -9.15 23.75
N GLU A 49 16.36 -9.93 22.73
CA GLU A 49 17.71 -9.92 22.15
C GLU A 49 18.06 -8.55 21.52
N LEU A 50 17.11 -7.89 20.85
CA LEU A 50 17.36 -6.55 20.29
C LEU A 50 17.58 -5.50 21.38
N ASN A 51 16.85 -5.58 22.50
CA ASN A 51 17.06 -4.67 23.62
C ASN A 51 18.44 -4.89 24.26
N LEU A 52 18.87 -6.15 24.44
CA LEU A 52 20.21 -6.48 24.92
C LEU A 52 21.29 -5.93 23.96
N CYS A 53 21.10 -6.09 22.65
CA CYS A 53 22.00 -5.52 21.65
C CYS A 53 22.08 -3.98 21.75
N LEU A 54 20.94 -3.30 21.88
CA LEU A 54 20.90 -1.84 22.03
C LEU A 54 21.61 -1.37 23.30
N GLU A 55 21.48 -2.11 24.40
CA GLU A 55 22.16 -1.82 25.66
C GLU A 55 23.68 -1.93 25.51
N ILE A 56 24.17 -3.01 24.89
CA ILE A 56 25.61 -3.20 24.61
C ILE A 56 26.15 -2.05 23.75
N LEU A 57 25.47 -1.72 22.64
CA LEU A 57 25.89 -0.65 21.75
C LEU A 57 25.86 0.73 22.45
N LYS A 58 24.84 0.99 23.26
CA LYS A 58 24.73 2.23 24.04
C LYS A 58 25.86 2.36 25.06
N ASN A 59 26.15 1.29 25.81
CA ASN A 59 27.24 1.26 26.79
C ASN A 59 28.62 1.40 26.12
N GLY A 60 28.75 0.96 24.88
CA GLY A 60 29.93 1.18 24.03
C GLY A 60 30.05 2.58 23.43
N GLY A 61 29.15 3.51 23.74
CA GLY A 61 29.15 4.87 23.19
C GLY A 61 28.77 4.94 21.71
N LEU A 62 28.15 3.89 21.15
CA LEU A 62 27.70 3.83 19.75
C LEU A 62 26.26 4.35 19.59
N PHE A 63 25.83 5.22 20.51
CA PHE A 63 24.55 5.88 20.43
C PHE A 63 24.51 6.80 19.20
N ALA A 64 23.42 6.74 18.44
CA ALA A 64 23.28 7.41 17.15
C ALA A 64 24.30 7.00 16.06
N GLU A 65 25.01 5.89 16.22
CA GLU A 65 25.78 5.27 15.13
C GLU A 65 24.89 4.32 14.29
N PRO A 66 25.27 4.02 13.03
CA PRO A 66 24.46 3.18 12.16
C PRO A 66 24.07 1.83 12.78
N ALA A 67 24.99 1.15 13.46
CA ALA A 67 24.73 -0.13 14.13
C ALA A 67 23.56 -0.05 15.14
N TYR A 68 23.52 1.01 15.95
CA TYR A 68 22.46 1.23 16.93
C TYR A 68 21.11 1.49 16.22
N ASN A 69 21.11 2.38 15.23
CA ASN A 69 19.89 2.74 14.50
C ASN A 69 19.35 1.59 13.64
N PHE A 70 20.21 0.74 13.07
CA PHE A 70 19.79 -0.48 12.38
C PHE A 70 19.13 -1.47 13.35
N THR A 71 19.71 -1.65 14.53
CA THR A 71 19.12 -2.49 15.59
C THR A 71 17.77 -1.94 16.04
N LEU A 72 17.69 -0.63 16.24
CA LEU A 72 16.45 0.06 16.63
C LEU A 72 15.37 -0.05 15.54
N LYS A 73 15.74 0.01 14.25
CA LYS A 73 14.81 -0.20 13.12
C LYS A 73 14.23 -1.62 13.12
N LYS A 74 15.04 -2.64 13.43
CA LYS A 74 14.54 -4.02 13.58
C LYS A 74 13.63 -4.16 14.80
N LEU A 75 13.94 -3.47 15.90
CA LEU A 75 13.09 -3.45 17.09
C LEU A 75 11.75 -2.76 16.81
N ALA A 76 11.75 -1.65 16.08
CA ALA A 76 10.52 -0.99 15.62
C ALA A 76 9.67 -1.94 14.76
N PHE A 77 10.28 -2.70 13.85
CA PHE A 77 9.57 -3.73 13.08
C PHE A 77 8.94 -4.79 13.99
N VAL A 78 9.69 -5.28 14.99
CA VAL A 78 9.15 -6.23 16.00
C VAL A 78 7.98 -5.63 16.77
N TYR A 79 8.06 -4.36 17.18
CA TYR A 79 6.93 -3.65 17.80
C TYR A 79 5.72 -3.59 16.88
N LYS A 80 5.90 -3.30 15.58
CA LYS A 80 4.81 -3.33 14.58
C LYS A 80 4.14 -4.71 14.53
N GLN A 81 4.91 -5.79 14.43
CA GLN A 81 4.36 -7.15 14.37
C GLN A 81 3.60 -7.58 15.63
N GLN A 82 3.94 -6.99 16.78
CA GLN A 82 3.25 -7.21 18.06
C GLN A 82 2.10 -6.22 18.30
N ASN A 83 1.73 -5.38 17.32
CA ASN A 83 0.75 -4.30 17.46
C ASN A 83 1.08 -3.26 18.56
N LYS A 84 2.37 -3.11 18.93
CA LYS A 84 2.87 -2.09 19.86
C LYS A 84 3.11 -0.75 19.12
N THR A 85 2.02 -0.14 18.62
CA THR A 85 2.07 1.02 17.70
C THR A 85 2.82 2.22 18.29
N LYS A 86 2.57 2.56 19.56
CA LYS A 86 3.25 3.69 20.23
C LYS A 86 4.77 3.49 20.33
N GLN A 87 5.21 2.28 20.67
CA GLN A 87 6.63 1.94 20.80
C GLN A 87 7.31 1.91 19.43
N CYS A 88 6.63 1.35 18.41
CA CYS A 88 7.10 1.34 17.03
C CYS A 88 7.35 2.78 16.54
N GLU A 89 6.35 3.65 16.66
CA GLU A 89 6.46 5.04 16.21
C GLU A 89 7.57 5.79 16.95
N LYS A 90 7.65 5.61 18.29
CA LYS A 90 8.71 6.23 19.10
C LYS A 90 10.09 5.81 18.60
N ALA A 91 10.31 4.52 18.39
CA ALA A 91 11.59 4.01 17.90
C ALA A 91 11.96 4.59 16.52
N LEU A 92 11.00 4.72 15.60
CA LEU A 92 11.24 5.32 14.29
C LEU A 92 11.58 6.82 14.38
N LYS A 93 10.86 7.57 15.23
CA LYS A 93 11.17 8.98 15.52
C LYS A 93 12.55 9.16 16.14
N ASP A 94 12.92 8.29 17.08
CA ASP A 94 14.24 8.31 17.71
C ASP A 94 15.36 8.11 16.65
N ILE A 95 15.18 7.19 15.68
CA ILE A 95 16.14 6.99 14.58
C ILE A 95 16.28 8.26 13.72
N VAL A 96 15.17 8.90 13.34
CA VAL A 96 15.20 10.16 12.57
C VAL A 96 15.96 11.23 13.35
N LYS A 97 15.64 11.42 14.63
CA LYS A 97 16.31 12.40 15.51
C LYS A 97 17.81 12.12 15.68
N HIS A 98 18.22 10.84 15.79
CA HIS A 98 19.63 10.48 15.87
C HIS A 98 20.39 10.91 14.61
N TYR A 99 19.82 10.65 13.43
CA TYR A 99 20.46 11.02 12.17
C TYR A 99 20.33 12.50 11.81
N GLU A 100 19.32 13.21 12.31
CA GLU A 100 19.17 14.66 12.11
C GLU A 100 20.42 15.41 12.60
N SER A 101 20.91 15.07 13.80
CA SER A 101 22.15 15.65 14.34
C SER A 101 23.43 15.26 13.58
N LYS A 102 23.33 14.30 12.66
CA LYS A 102 24.44 13.77 11.85
C LYS A 102 24.10 13.78 10.35
N ALA A 103 23.18 14.64 9.91
CA ALA A 103 22.67 14.61 8.54
C ALA A 103 23.77 14.85 7.50
N GLU A 104 24.79 15.66 7.83
CA GLU A 104 25.96 15.89 6.98
C GLU A 104 26.87 14.65 6.87
N THR A 105 26.94 13.84 7.94
CA THR A 105 27.78 12.62 7.97
C THR A 105 27.08 11.43 7.31
N TYR A 106 25.76 11.33 7.48
CA TYR A 106 24.95 10.20 7.03
C TYR A 106 23.68 10.62 6.28
N PRO A 107 23.79 11.41 5.18
CA PRO A 107 22.63 11.97 4.49
C PRO A 107 21.67 10.89 3.97
N ASP A 108 22.21 9.82 3.37
CA ASP A 108 21.40 8.72 2.84
C ASP A 108 20.65 7.96 3.95
N LEU A 109 21.27 7.79 5.12
CA LEU A 109 20.66 7.09 6.24
C LEU A 109 19.61 7.95 6.94
N PHE A 110 19.80 9.27 6.97
CA PHE A 110 18.80 10.22 7.44
C PHE A 110 17.56 10.18 6.55
N LEU A 111 17.73 10.28 5.23
CA LEU A 111 16.63 10.17 4.28
C LEU A 111 15.91 8.83 4.43
N ALA A 112 16.65 7.70 4.43
CA ALA A 112 16.06 6.37 4.59
C ALA A 112 15.31 6.18 5.93
N ALA A 113 15.73 6.88 6.99
CA ALA A 113 15.00 6.88 8.26
C ALA A 113 13.67 7.62 8.14
N GLN A 114 13.65 8.79 7.48
CA GLN A 114 12.43 9.53 7.19
C GLN A 114 11.48 8.73 6.29
N GLU A 115 12.00 8.06 5.25
CA GLU A 115 11.21 7.17 4.38
C GLU A 115 10.53 6.04 5.17
N THR A 116 11.27 5.43 6.10
CA THR A 116 10.74 4.36 6.96
C THR A 116 9.62 4.89 7.88
N LEU A 117 9.81 6.07 8.46
CA LEU A 117 8.79 6.73 9.28
C LEU A 117 7.56 7.08 8.43
N ALA A 118 7.75 7.63 7.23
CA ALA A 118 6.67 8.00 6.33
C ALA A 118 5.82 6.79 5.92
N MET A 119 6.44 5.66 5.56
CA MET A 119 5.71 4.42 5.28
C MET A 119 4.91 3.91 6.48
N TYR A 120 5.47 3.98 7.69
CA TYR A 120 4.72 3.63 8.90
C TYR A 120 3.52 4.57 9.11
N LEU A 121 3.72 5.88 8.94
CA LEU A 121 2.65 6.87 9.07
C LEU A 121 1.60 6.71 7.97
N LEU A 122 1.95 6.32 6.76
CA LEU A 122 0.98 6.08 5.70
C LEU A 122 -0.06 5.01 6.08
N GLU A 123 0.37 3.98 6.83
CA GLU A 123 -0.51 2.93 7.34
C GLU A 123 -1.29 3.39 8.60
N ALA A 124 -0.65 4.15 9.49
CA ALA A 124 -1.18 4.46 10.83
C ALA A 124 -1.94 5.80 10.91
N ASP A 125 -1.47 6.83 10.21
CA ASP A 125 -1.95 8.21 10.24
C ASP A 125 -1.55 8.95 8.94
N VAL A 126 -2.43 8.89 7.93
CA VAL A 126 -2.21 9.50 6.62
C VAL A 126 -1.99 11.02 6.71
N GLY A 127 -2.63 11.71 7.67
CA GLY A 127 -2.47 13.15 7.84
C GLY A 127 -1.04 13.51 8.24
N ARG A 128 -0.48 12.78 9.21
CA ARG A 128 0.92 12.97 9.62
C ARG A 128 1.92 12.53 8.56
N CYS A 129 1.57 11.55 7.72
CA CYS A 129 2.37 11.19 6.55
C CYS A 129 2.46 12.36 5.55
N VAL A 130 1.33 13.01 5.26
CA VAL A 130 1.27 14.21 4.40
C VAL A 130 2.16 15.32 4.94
N ASP A 131 2.08 15.61 6.24
CA ASP A 131 2.87 16.66 6.87
C ASP A 131 4.38 16.38 6.79
N LEU A 132 4.79 15.14 7.08
CA LEU A 132 6.19 14.72 6.95
C LEU A 132 6.67 14.80 5.49
N CYS A 133 5.88 14.34 4.52
CA CYS A 133 6.27 14.40 3.12
C CYS A 133 6.46 15.85 2.64
N ARG A 134 5.58 16.75 3.07
CA ARG A 134 5.68 18.19 2.76
C ARG A 134 6.97 18.80 3.34
N GLU A 135 7.27 18.49 4.60
CA GLU A 135 8.48 18.98 5.28
C GLU A 135 9.76 18.48 4.59
N VAL A 136 9.83 17.19 4.26
CA VAL A 136 11.01 16.61 3.61
C VAL A 136 11.20 17.18 2.21
N LEU A 137 10.14 17.23 1.39
CA LEU A 137 10.23 17.73 0.01
C LEU A 137 10.55 19.22 -0.08
N ALA A 138 10.27 20.01 0.96
CA ALA A 138 10.69 21.41 1.02
C ALA A 138 12.22 21.57 1.07
N ASN A 139 12.94 20.54 1.55
CA ASN A 139 14.38 20.58 1.81
C ASN A 139 15.18 19.59 0.96
N THR A 140 14.56 18.51 0.49
CA THR A 140 15.26 17.41 -0.18
C THR A 140 14.40 16.84 -1.30
N PRO A 141 14.82 16.96 -2.57
CA PRO A 141 14.11 16.30 -3.66
C PRO A 141 14.28 14.78 -3.53
N SER A 142 13.17 14.06 -3.49
CA SER A 142 13.18 12.59 -3.46
C SER A 142 11.98 12.04 -4.20
N GLU A 143 12.23 11.24 -5.24
CA GLU A 143 11.18 10.58 -6.02
C GLU A 143 10.27 9.73 -5.15
N PHE A 144 10.83 9.05 -4.15
CA PHE A 144 10.05 8.23 -3.23
C PHE A 144 9.14 9.08 -2.34
N PHE A 145 9.61 10.25 -1.88
CA PHE A 145 8.73 11.18 -1.17
C PHE A 145 7.68 11.83 -2.06
N HIS A 146 7.98 12.13 -3.33
CA HIS A 146 6.95 12.54 -4.30
C HIS A 146 5.87 11.44 -4.43
N TYR A 147 6.28 10.17 -4.52
CA TYR A 147 5.36 9.05 -4.60
C TYR A 147 4.50 8.93 -3.33
N LEU A 148 5.13 8.91 -2.15
CA LEU A 148 4.43 8.85 -0.85
C LEU A 148 3.49 10.05 -0.65
N PHE A 149 3.90 11.24 -1.07
CA PHE A 149 3.07 12.43 -0.94
C PHE A 149 1.83 12.33 -1.82
N GLY A 150 2.02 11.97 -3.10
CA GLY A 150 0.92 11.76 -4.03
C GLY A 150 -0.10 10.75 -3.52
N ILE A 151 0.35 9.56 -3.09
CA ILE A 151 -0.57 8.54 -2.59
C ILE A 151 -1.24 8.92 -1.26
N SER A 152 -0.53 9.60 -0.36
CA SER A 152 -1.11 10.01 0.93
C SER A 152 -2.22 11.06 0.75
N LEU A 153 -2.07 12.00 -0.20
CA LEU A 153 -3.13 12.95 -0.56
C LEU A 153 -4.36 12.24 -1.15
N VAL A 154 -4.16 11.29 -2.06
CA VAL A 154 -5.27 10.47 -2.61
C VAL A 154 -5.97 9.70 -1.49
N LEU A 155 -5.23 9.06 -0.59
CA LEU A 155 -5.78 8.33 0.55
C LEU A 155 -6.53 9.23 1.51
N LYS A 156 -6.05 10.46 1.73
CA LYS A 156 -6.75 11.47 2.53
C LYS A 156 -8.04 11.93 1.84
N GLY A 157 -8.09 11.87 0.51
CA GLY A 157 -9.22 12.35 -0.28
C GLY A 157 -9.27 13.86 -0.42
N GLU A 158 -8.11 14.49 -0.25
CA GLU A 158 -7.93 15.94 -0.27
C GLU A 158 -6.85 16.28 -1.31
N ASP A 159 -6.96 17.47 -1.89
CA ASP A 159 -5.97 18.04 -2.80
C ASP A 159 -5.49 17.08 -3.91
N PHE A 160 -6.45 16.55 -4.67
CA PHE A 160 -6.15 15.65 -5.80
C PHE A 160 -5.30 16.32 -6.88
N ILE A 161 -5.36 17.66 -7.02
CA ILE A 161 -4.51 18.40 -7.95
C ILE A 161 -3.05 18.17 -7.58
N THR A 162 -2.65 18.53 -6.36
CA THR A 162 -1.29 18.33 -5.89
C THR A 162 -0.91 16.84 -5.87
N ALA A 163 -1.85 15.96 -5.48
CA ALA A 163 -1.61 14.52 -5.54
C ALA A 163 -1.19 14.04 -6.93
N LYS A 164 -1.92 14.49 -7.97
CA LYS A 164 -1.62 14.16 -9.37
C LYS A 164 -0.34 14.80 -9.86
N GLU A 165 -0.04 16.04 -9.47
CA GLU A 165 1.22 16.70 -9.85
C GLU A 165 2.44 15.90 -9.38
N HIS A 166 2.44 15.46 -8.11
CA HIS A 166 3.50 14.64 -7.55
C HIS A 166 3.63 13.28 -8.25
N LEU A 167 2.52 12.61 -8.57
CA LEU A 167 2.54 11.32 -9.27
C LEU A 167 2.90 11.48 -10.76
N GLN A 168 2.42 12.53 -11.42
CA GLN A 168 2.67 12.80 -12.84
C GLN A 168 4.15 13.09 -13.09
N ALA A 169 4.80 13.85 -12.21
CA ALA A 169 6.24 14.12 -12.31
C ALA A 169 7.06 12.82 -12.40
N LEU A 170 6.65 11.78 -11.68
CA LEU A 170 7.27 10.46 -11.71
C LEU A 170 6.88 9.62 -12.93
N VAL A 171 5.66 9.80 -13.47
CA VAL A 171 5.21 9.11 -14.69
C VAL A 171 5.93 9.62 -15.95
N LEU A 172 6.35 10.90 -15.95
CA LEU A 172 7.06 11.51 -17.08
C LEU A 172 8.53 11.08 -17.18
N ASN A 173 9.05 10.31 -16.22
CA ASN A 173 10.36 9.68 -16.31
C ASN A 173 10.40 8.66 -17.47
N LYS A 174 11.60 8.38 -18.02
CA LYS A 174 11.75 7.47 -19.18
C LYS A 174 11.22 6.05 -18.92
N ASP A 175 11.32 5.59 -17.67
CA ASP A 175 10.89 4.25 -17.24
C ASP A 175 9.99 4.37 -15.99
N PRO A 176 8.71 4.75 -16.16
CA PRO A 176 7.82 4.95 -15.04
C PRO A 176 7.50 3.61 -14.39
N GLN A 177 7.63 3.54 -13.06
CA GLN A 177 7.23 2.37 -12.29
C GLN A 177 5.73 2.12 -12.48
N PRO A 178 5.30 0.89 -12.80
CA PRO A 178 3.90 0.59 -13.11
C PRO A 178 2.95 0.91 -11.94
N GLU A 179 3.40 0.80 -10.69
CA GLU A 179 2.64 1.16 -9.49
C GLU A 179 2.36 2.67 -9.41
N VAL A 180 3.31 3.50 -9.85
CA VAL A 180 3.16 4.96 -9.90
C VAL A 180 2.13 5.34 -10.96
N LEU A 181 2.26 4.76 -12.16
CA LEU A 181 1.30 4.97 -13.25
C LEU A 181 -0.12 4.51 -12.84
N TYR A 182 -0.22 3.36 -12.19
CA TYR A 182 -1.48 2.86 -11.65
C TYR A 182 -2.09 3.83 -10.62
N ASN A 183 -1.33 4.27 -9.63
CA ASN A 183 -1.83 5.18 -8.61
C ASN A 183 -2.19 6.55 -9.19
N PHE A 184 -1.48 7.00 -10.23
CA PHE A 184 -1.83 8.20 -11.00
C PHE A 184 -3.17 8.03 -11.72
N ALA A 185 -3.37 6.93 -12.43
CA ALA A 185 -4.64 6.59 -13.08
C ALA A 185 -5.79 6.52 -12.07
N TYR A 186 -5.53 5.94 -10.90
CA TYR A 186 -6.48 5.89 -9.80
C TYR A 186 -6.83 7.28 -9.27
N ALA A 187 -5.85 8.18 -9.11
CA ALA A 187 -6.10 9.56 -8.72
C ALA A 187 -7.00 10.30 -9.74
N GLN A 188 -6.76 10.10 -11.04
CA GLN A 188 -7.59 10.65 -12.11
C GLN A 188 -9.03 10.12 -12.06
N LEU A 189 -9.18 8.82 -11.78
CA LEU A 189 -10.46 8.13 -11.68
C LEU A 189 -11.32 8.65 -10.51
N VAL A 190 -10.73 8.81 -9.33
CA VAL A 190 -11.50 9.16 -8.11
C VAL A 190 -11.70 10.66 -7.92
N HIS A 191 -10.92 11.51 -8.58
CA HIS A 191 -10.99 12.96 -8.38
C HIS A 191 -12.37 13.56 -8.69
N PRO A 192 -13.08 13.23 -9.80
CA PRO A 192 -14.44 13.73 -10.03
C PRO A 192 -15.42 13.32 -8.94
N ARG A 193 -15.22 12.16 -8.31
CA ARG A 193 -16.10 11.61 -7.26
C ARG A 193 -16.05 12.40 -5.96
N LYS A 194 -15.05 13.26 -5.77
CA LYS A 194 -15.01 14.26 -4.69
C LYS A 194 -16.26 15.17 -4.73
N PHE A 195 -16.79 15.42 -5.93
CA PHE A 195 -17.88 16.37 -6.17
C PHE A 195 -19.25 15.68 -6.26
N THR A 196 -19.68 15.06 -5.16
CA THR A 196 -20.94 14.29 -5.10
C THR A 196 -22.21 15.12 -5.33
N ASN A 197 -22.15 16.44 -5.16
CA ASN A 197 -23.27 17.34 -5.42
C ASN A 197 -22.83 18.57 -6.24
N PRO A 198 -22.84 18.47 -7.59
CA PRO A 198 -22.43 19.56 -8.49
C PRO A 198 -23.17 20.88 -8.27
N ASN A 199 -24.39 20.84 -7.71
CA ASN A 199 -25.23 22.02 -7.51
C ASN A 199 -24.82 22.85 -6.28
N LYS A 200 -23.91 22.33 -5.43
CA LYS A 200 -23.44 23.01 -4.21
C LYS A 200 -22.00 23.50 -4.32
N LEU A 201 -21.40 23.42 -5.51
CA LEU A 201 -20.01 23.78 -5.72
C LEU A 201 -19.83 25.29 -5.81
N ASN A 202 -18.77 25.80 -5.18
CA ASN A 202 -18.32 27.17 -5.38
C ASN A 202 -17.57 27.31 -6.73
N THR A 203 -17.26 28.55 -7.13
CA THR A 203 -16.59 28.83 -8.42
C THR A 203 -15.28 28.07 -8.61
N GLN A 204 -14.48 27.92 -7.56
CA GLN A 204 -13.20 27.22 -7.62
C GLN A 204 -13.42 25.70 -7.77
N GLU A 205 -14.37 25.13 -7.04
CA GLU A 205 -14.73 23.72 -7.12
C GLU A 205 -15.33 23.35 -8.48
N ILE A 206 -16.10 24.25 -9.11
CA ILE A 206 -16.61 24.06 -10.48
C ILE A 206 -15.44 23.94 -11.47
N LYS A 207 -14.41 24.80 -11.33
CA LYS A 207 -13.23 24.76 -12.19
C LYS A 207 -12.43 23.47 -11.96
N GLU A 208 -12.22 23.09 -10.71
CA GLU A 208 -11.53 21.86 -10.33
C GLU A 208 -12.27 20.62 -10.87
N ASN A 209 -13.60 20.55 -10.70
CA ASN A 209 -14.41 19.44 -11.19
C ASN A 209 -14.35 19.32 -12.73
N ARG A 210 -14.40 20.44 -13.46
CA ARG A 210 -14.24 20.43 -14.92
C ARG A 210 -12.89 19.84 -15.33
N ASN A 211 -11.81 20.25 -14.67
CA ASN A 211 -10.47 19.69 -14.92
C ASN A 211 -10.42 18.20 -14.56
N ALA A 212 -11.03 17.80 -13.44
CA ALA A 212 -11.10 16.40 -13.02
C ALA A 212 -11.80 15.53 -14.08
N VAL A 213 -12.93 15.99 -14.63
CA VAL A 213 -13.67 15.29 -15.69
C VAL A 213 -12.88 15.21 -16.99
N ILE A 214 -12.14 16.27 -17.35
CA ILE A 214 -11.27 16.23 -18.54
C ILE A 214 -10.19 15.18 -18.37
N GLU A 215 -9.55 15.10 -17.21
CA GLU A 215 -8.46 14.15 -16.98
C GLU A 215 -8.96 12.71 -16.78
N TYR A 216 -10.19 12.54 -16.31
CA TYR A 216 -10.82 11.23 -16.11
C TYR A 216 -10.75 10.34 -17.36
N VAL A 217 -10.86 10.94 -18.56
CA VAL A 217 -10.80 10.20 -19.83
C VAL A 217 -9.45 9.49 -20.05
N HIS A 218 -8.40 9.89 -19.34
CA HIS A 218 -7.07 9.29 -19.39
C HIS A 218 -6.88 8.17 -18.36
N ALA A 219 -7.77 8.00 -17.38
CA ALA A 219 -7.63 7.01 -16.33
C ALA A 219 -7.61 5.57 -16.90
N ILE A 220 -8.59 5.21 -17.74
CA ILE A 220 -8.67 3.86 -18.34
C ILE A 220 -7.44 3.56 -19.21
N PRO A 221 -7.03 4.42 -20.17
CA PRO A 221 -5.79 4.24 -20.92
C PRO A 221 -4.56 4.04 -20.03
N ASN A 222 -4.43 4.82 -18.94
CA ASN A 222 -3.31 4.70 -18.02
C ASN A 222 -3.34 3.39 -17.23
N PHE A 223 -4.51 2.87 -16.85
CA PHE A 223 -4.62 1.53 -16.26
C PHE A 223 -4.21 0.42 -17.23
N LYS A 224 -4.64 0.49 -18.50
CA LYS A 224 -4.23 -0.48 -19.53
C LYS A 224 -2.72 -0.47 -19.75
N LYS A 225 -2.11 0.73 -19.73
CA LYS A 225 -0.66 0.92 -19.80
C LYS A 225 0.07 0.44 -18.54
N ALA A 226 -0.53 0.55 -17.36
CA ALA A 226 0.03 -0.04 -16.15
C ALA A 226 0.11 -1.57 -16.25
N ILE A 227 -0.94 -2.24 -16.73
CA ILE A 227 -0.92 -3.70 -16.99
C ILE A 227 0.15 -4.05 -18.01
N GLN A 228 0.25 -3.28 -19.10
CA GLN A 228 1.32 -3.45 -20.10
C GLN A 228 2.71 -3.47 -19.44
N TYR A 229 2.98 -2.53 -18.54
CA TYR A 229 4.27 -2.45 -17.85
C TYR A 229 4.48 -3.56 -16.82
N PHE A 230 3.46 -3.94 -16.03
CA PHE A 230 3.58 -5.08 -15.13
C PHE A 230 3.94 -6.37 -15.89
N GLU A 231 3.29 -6.60 -17.01
CA GLU A 231 3.40 -7.85 -17.78
C GLU A 231 4.48 -7.82 -18.87
N ASN A 232 5.14 -6.68 -19.08
CA ASN A 232 6.08 -6.43 -20.17
C ASN A 232 5.48 -6.71 -21.56
N LEU A 233 4.26 -6.22 -21.80
CA LEU A 233 3.57 -6.32 -23.09
C LEU A 233 4.05 -5.24 -24.06
N SER A 234 3.98 -5.53 -25.36
CA SER A 234 4.33 -4.55 -26.41
C SER A 234 3.29 -3.44 -26.54
N GLU A 235 2.03 -3.71 -26.21
CA GLU A 235 0.90 -2.80 -26.38
C GLU A 235 0.08 -2.69 -25.09
N PRO A 236 -0.70 -1.61 -24.90
CA PRO A 236 -1.66 -1.50 -23.82
C PRO A 236 -2.60 -2.71 -23.77
N TYR A 237 -2.87 -3.20 -22.56
CA TYR A 237 -3.65 -4.42 -22.38
C TYR A 237 -5.13 -4.22 -22.73
N GLU A 238 -5.68 -5.14 -23.51
CA GLU A 238 -7.12 -5.28 -23.75
C GLU A 238 -7.62 -6.60 -23.13
N PRO A 239 -8.81 -6.62 -22.50
CA PRO A 239 -9.28 -7.79 -21.79
C PRO A 239 -9.62 -8.92 -22.76
N ASN A 240 -8.96 -10.07 -22.60
CA ASN A 240 -9.28 -11.32 -23.29
C ASN A 240 -9.72 -12.38 -22.27
N PRO A 241 -11.04 -12.55 -22.04
CA PRO A 241 -11.56 -13.48 -21.03
C PRO A 241 -11.16 -14.94 -21.24
N ASP A 242 -10.97 -15.37 -22.49
CA ASP A 242 -10.65 -16.75 -22.81
C ASP A 242 -9.17 -17.04 -22.53
N ASN A 243 -8.31 -16.06 -22.79
CA ASN A 243 -6.88 -16.15 -22.53
C ASN A 243 -6.29 -14.79 -22.10
N PRO A 244 -6.33 -14.45 -20.80
CA PRO A 244 -5.80 -13.18 -20.29
C PRO A 244 -4.30 -13.06 -20.50
N GLY A 245 -3.55 -14.17 -20.45
CA GLY A 245 -2.09 -14.17 -20.60
C GLY A 245 -1.33 -13.43 -19.48
N LEU A 246 -2.02 -13.02 -18.41
CA LEU A 246 -1.48 -12.26 -17.29
C LEU A 246 -0.81 -13.20 -16.27
N LYS A 247 0.36 -12.80 -15.77
CA LYS A 247 1.17 -13.61 -14.83
C LYS A 247 1.53 -12.86 -13.56
N LYS A 248 1.33 -11.54 -13.51
CA LYS A 248 1.64 -10.71 -12.35
C LYS A 248 0.38 -10.50 -11.52
N LYS A 249 0.48 -10.76 -10.22
CA LYS A 249 -0.63 -10.53 -9.27
C LYS A 249 -1.05 -9.05 -9.24
N GLU A 250 -0.11 -8.15 -9.49
CA GLU A 250 -0.30 -6.70 -9.54
C GLU A 250 -1.33 -6.31 -10.62
N SER A 251 -1.31 -6.99 -11.77
CA SER A 251 -2.31 -6.81 -12.83
C SER A 251 -3.73 -7.05 -12.31
N GLY A 252 -3.90 -8.00 -11.39
CA GLY A 252 -5.20 -8.34 -10.79
C GLY A 252 -5.87 -7.15 -10.11
N LEU A 253 -5.10 -6.34 -9.37
CA LEU A 253 -5.62 -5.14 -8.72
C LEU A 253 -6.19 -4.16 -9.76
N VAL A 254 -5.48 -4.00 -10.88
CA VAL A 254 -5.90 -3.14 -11.99
C VAL A 254 -7.21 -3.60 -12.60
N LEU A 255 -7.34 -4.91 -12.88
CA LEU A 255 -8.56 -5.48 -13.44
C LEU A 255 -9.77 -5.25 -12.53
N THR A 256 -9.61 -5.50 -11.22
CA THR A 256 -10.71 -5.31 -10.26
C THR A 256 -11.09 -3.85 -10.07
N THR A 257 -10.11 -2.94 -10.03
CA THR A 257 -10.37 -1.50 -9.91
C THR A 257 -11.09 -0.97 -11.15
N LEU A 258 -10.65 -1.36 -12.35
CA LEU A 258 -11.34 -1.01 -13.60
C LEU A 258 -12.78 -1.53 -13.63
N ALA A 259 -12.99 -2.78 -13.25
CA ALA A 259 -14.33 -3.37 -13.26
C ALA A 259 -15.28 -2.70 -12.25
N GLU A 260 -14.80 -2.41 -11.04
CA GLU A 260 -15.62 -1.84 -9.99
C GLU A 260 -15.93 -0.37 -10.22
N MET A 261 -14.94 0.39 -10.65
CA MET A 261 -15.07 1.83 -10.75
C MET A 261 -15.40 2.31 -12.16
N GLY A 262 -15.03 1.56 -13.20
CA GLY A 262 -15.40 1.90 -14.57
C GLY A 262 -16.88 1.63 -14.87
N TRP A 263 -17.52 0.74 -14.10
CA TRP A 263 -18.93 0.47 -14.25
C TRP A 263 -19.79 1.68 -13.84
N GLY A 264 -20.53 2.23 -14.82
CA GLY A 264 -21.32 3.44 -14.65
C GLY A 264 -20.59 4.72 -15.07
N ASP A 265 -19.26 4.69 -15.09
CA ASP A 265 -18.42 5.84 -15.44
C ASP A 265 -17.67 5.66 -16.78
N GLY A 266 -18.20 4.83 -17.69
CA GLY A 266 -17.68 4.72 -19.07
C GLY A 266 -17.47 3.29 -19.57
N LEU A 267 -17.52 2.28 -18.71
CA LEU A 267 -17.57 0.88 -19.12
C LEU A 267 -19.02 0.39 -19.20
N THR A 268 -19.30 -0.34 -20.27
CA THR A 268 -20.52 -1.14 -20.41
C THR A 268 -20.50 -2.34 -19.45
N LEU A 269 -21.68 -2.95 -19.24
CA LEU A 269 -21.79 -4.20 -18.49
C LEU A 269 -20.95 -5.33 -19.11
N GLN A 270 -20.83 -5.36 -20.43
CA GLN A 270 -20.07 -6.38 -21.15
C GLN A 270 -18.56 -6.19 -20.97
N GLU A 271 -18.07 -4.96 -21.06
CA GLU A 271 -16.66 -4.66 -20.80
C GLU A 271 -16.30 -4.97 -19.34
N THR A 272 -17.17 -4.56 -18.41
CA THR A 272 -17.01 -4.88 -16.98
C THR A 272 -16.92 -6.38 -16.74
N ALA A 273 -17.80 -7.17 -17.38
CA ALA A 273 -17.75 -8.63 -17.32
C ALA A 273 -16.43 -9.20 -17.87
N ALA A 274 -15.90 -8.63 -18.96
CA ALA A 274 -14.65 -9.08 -19.55
C ALA A 274 -13.45 -8.86 -18.60
N TRP A 275 -13.38 -7.69 -17.96
CA TRP A 275 -12.37 -7.39 -16.93
C TRP A 275 -12.46 -8.34 -15.74
N LEU A 276 -13.65 -8.58 -15.21
CA LEU A 276 -13.86 -9.50 -14.08
C LEU A 276 -13.50 -10.95 -14.41
N LYS A 277 -13.81 -11.42 -15.62
CA LYS A 277 -13.41 -12.77 -16.06
C LYS A 277 -11.88 -12.91 -16.13
N CYS A 278 -11.18 -11.90 -16.65
CA CYS A 278 -9.72 -11.88 -16.64
C CYS A 278 -9.17 -11.92 -15.21
N ALA A 279 -9.74 -11.12 -14.31
CA ALA A 279 -9.34 -11.07 -12.91
C ALA A 279 -9.57 -12.40 -12.19
N LEU A 280 -10.72 -13.04 -12.44
CA LEU A 280 -11.06 -14.33 -11.84
C LEU A 280 -10.03 -15.39 -12.23
N LYS A 281 -9.76 -15.52 -13.53
CA LYS A 281 -8.77 -16.50 -14.03
C LYS A 281 -7.37 -16.23 -13.48
N LEU A 282 -6.95 -14.96 -13.45
CA LEU A 282 -5.66 -14.58 -12.87
C LEU A 282 -5.57 -14.95 -11.38
N TYR A 283 -6.60 -14.67 -10.59
CA TYR A 283 -6.58 -15.00 -9.16
C TYR A 283 -6.74 -16.49 -8.86
N GLU A 284 -7.39 -17.26 -9.73
CA GLU A 284 -7.43 -18.72 -9.62
C GLU A 284 -6.05 -19.36 -9.85
N GLU A 285 -5.31 -18.84 -10.84
CA GLU A 285 -4.04 -19.41 -11.30
C GLU A 285 -2.81 -18.85 -10.54
N VAL A 286 -2.81 -17.55 -10.19
CA VAL A 286 -1.61 -16.84 -9.71
C VAL A 286 -1.72 -16.38 -8.25
N ASP A 287 -2.82 -15.73 -7.86
CA ASP A 287 -2.97 -15.17 -6.51
C ASP A 287 -4.39 -15.35 -5.94
N LYS A 288 -4.58 -16.43 -5.20
CA LYS A 288 -5.87 -16.78 -4.59
C LYS A 288 -6.28 -15.86 -3.44
N THR A 289 -5.38 -14.99 -2.95
CA THR A 289 -5.68 -14.14 -1.77
C THR A 289 -6.79 -13.12 -2.05
N LYS A 290 -6.99 -12.78 -3.34
CA LYS A 290 -7.99 -11.83 -3.83
C LYS A 290 -9.19 -12.48 -4.53
N LEU A 291 -9.32 -13.80 -4.48
CA LEU A 291 -10.44 -14.53 -5.08
C LEU A 291 -11.80 -14.09 -4.50
N GLY A 292 -11.89 -13.89 -3.18
CA GLY A 292 -13.12 -13.42 -2.54
C GLY A 292 -13.58 -12.06 -3.13
N ARG A 293 -12.65 -11.14 -3.37
CA ARG A 293 -12.94 -9.80 -3.89
C ARG A 293 -13.54 -9.82 -5.30
N VAL A 294 -12.96 -10.61 -6.21
CA VAL A 294 -13.46 -10.72 -7.59
C VAL A 294 -14.83 -11.42 -7.64
N LEU A 295 -15.05 -12.42 -6.77
CA LEU A 295 -16.34 -13.09 -6.64
C LEU A 295 -17.43 -12.12 -6.15
N THR A 296 -17.12 -11.26 -5.18
CA THR A 296 -18.03 -10.20 -4.73
C THR A 296 -18.43 -9.27 -5.89
N LEU A 297 -17.46 -8.80 -6.67
CA LEU A 297 -17.72 -7.91 -7.80
C LEU A 297 -18.53 -8.58 -8.92
N THR A 298 -18.25 -9.84 -9.21
CA THR A 298 -19.01 -10.61 -10.21
C THR A 298 -20.43 -10.87 -9.71
N GLY A 299 -20.61 -11.20 -8.43
CA GLY A 299 -21.91 -11.33 -7.81
C GLY A 299 -22.74 -10.04 -7.90
N ARG A 300 -22.12 -8.87 -7.64
CA ARG A 300 -22.73 -7.56 -7.83
C ARG A 300 -23.16 -7.33 -9.28
N LEU A 301 -22.29 -7.61 -10.26
CA LEU A 301 -22.60 -7.48 -11.68
C LEU A 301 -23.80 -8.36 -12.09
N LEU A 302 -23.82 -9.62 -11.66
CA LEU A 302 -24.90 -10.56 -11.93
C LEU A 302 -26.22 -10.13 -11.29
N ARG A 303 -26.18 -9.58 -10.07
CA ARG A 303 -27.36 -9.00 -9.40
C ARG A 303 -27.97 -7.90 -10.24
N ASP A 304 -27.15 -7.02 -10.80
CA ASP A 304 -27.64 -5.87 -11.58
C ASP A 304 -28.13 -6.32 -12.98
N GLN A 305 -27.62 -7.45 -13.48
CA GLN A 305 -28.19 -8.20 -14.62
C GLN A 305 -29.44 -9.04 -14.25
N LYS A 306 -29.93 -8.93 -13.00
CA LYS A 306 -31.09 -9.68 -12.46
C LYS A 306 -30.90 -11.20 -12.42
N GLN A 307 -29.66 -11.69 -12.45
CA GLN A 307 -29.31 -13.10 -12.31
C GLN A 307 -29.12 -13.47 -10.83
N PHE A 308 -30.18 -13.30 -10.02
CA PHE A 308 -30.10 -13.35 -8.56
C PHE A 308 -29.55 -14.66 -7.99
N LEU A 309 -29.94 -15.82 -8.55
CA LEU A 309 -29.47 -17.12 -8.07
C LEU A 309 -27.94 -17.29 -8.24
N HIS A 310 -27.42 -16.89 -9.40
CA HIS A 310 -25.98 -16.94 -9.67
C HIS A 310 -25.22 -15.92 -8.81
N ALA A 311 -25.77 -14.71 -8.67
CA ALA A 311 -25.22 -13.68 -7.80
C ALA A 311 -25.12 -14.16 -6.34
N GLU A 312 -26.16 -14.83 -5.83
CA GLU A 312 -26.21 -15.39 -4.50
C GLU A 312 -25.11 -16.44 -4.28
N GLY A 313 -24.96 -17.39 -5.22
CA GLY A 313 -23.93 -18.41 -5.15
C GLY A 313 -22.52 -17.83 -5.06
N LEU A 314 -22.22 -16.81 -5.88
CA LEU A 314 -20.90 -16.15 -5.85
C LEU A 314 -20.69 -15.34 -4.56
N LEU A 315 -21.71 -14.62 -4.09
CA LEU A 315 -21.61 -13.80 -2.87
C LEU A 315 -21.47 -14.67 -1.61
N SER A 316 -22.17 -15.80 -1.54
CA SER A 316 -22.02 -16.78 -0.46
C SER A 316 -20.61 -17.38 -0.44
N ASN A 317 -20.08 -17.78 -1.61
CA ASN A 317 -18.71 -18.26 -1.72
C ASN A 317 -17.69 -17.18 -1.33
N ALA A 318 -17.87 -15.95 -1.79
CA ALA A 318 -17.02 -14.82 -1.43
C ALA A 318 -17.02 -14.58 0.09
N MET A 319 -18.19 -14.64 0.74
CA MET A 319 -18.32 -14.50 2.19
C MET A 319 -17.49 -15.57 2.92
N SER A 320 -17.60 -16.85 2.51
CA SER A 320 -16.82 -17.93 3.14
C SER A 320 -15.30 -17.73 3.06
N ILE A 321 -14.81 -17.04 2.03
CA ILE A 321 -13.38 -16.74 1.82
C ILE A 321 -12.92 -15.52 2.65
N LEU A 322 -13.83 -14.56 2.86
CA LEU A 322 -13.52 -13.26 3.45
C LEU A 322 -13.92 -13.14 4.93
N GLU A 323 -14.68 -14.10 5.45
CA GLU A 323 -15.17 -14.08 6.82
C GLU A 323 -14.02 -13.96 7.85
N GLY A 324 -14.17 -13.03 8.79
CA GLY A 324 -13.27 -12.84 9.92
C GLY A 324 -12.00 -12.02 9.61
N ARG A 325 -11.84 -11.50 8.39
CA ARG A 325 -10.69 -10.65 8.03
C ARG A 325 -10.74 -9.27 8.68
N GLY A 326 -11.93 -8.74 8.92
CA GLY A 326 -12.15 -7.40 9.46
C GLY A 326 -11.64 -6.28 8.56
N ASP A 327 -11.52 -6.54 7.24
CA ASP A 327 -10.99 -5.60 6.25
C ASP A 327 -12.11 -5.03 5.35
N TRP A 328 -11.72 -4.17 4.39
CA TRP A 328 -12.66 -3.57 3.46
C TRP A 328 -13.35 -4.60 2.56
N ASP A 329 -12.65 -5.66 2.16
CA ASP A 329 -13.19 -6.69 1.27
C ASP A 329 -14.30 -7.48 2.00
N GLU A 330 -14.13 -7.81 3.29
CA GLU A 330 -15.20 -8.41 4.11
C GLU A 330 -16.41 -7.48 4.27
N ALA A 331 -16.17 -6.18 4.54
CA ALA A 331 -17.26 -5.22 4.66
C ALA A 331 -18.06 -5.11 3.35
N LEU A 332 -17.39 -5.09 2.20
CA LEU A 332 -18.03 -5.02 0.90
C LEU A 332 -18.89 -6.26 0.62
N VAL A 333 -18.38 -7.48 0.85
CA VAL A 333 -19.18 -8.68 0.59
C VAL A 333 -20.40 -8.77 1.50
N CYS A 334 -20.27 -8.33 2.77
CA CYS A 334 -21.40 -8.23 3.68
C CYS A 334 -22.48 -7.28 3.15
N GLU A 335 -22.10 -6.11 2.64
CA GLU A 335 -23.03 -5.14 2.08
C GLU A 335 -23.68 -5.63 0.79
N GLU A 336 -22.90 -6.16 -0.15
CA GLU A 336 -23.42 -6.63 -1.44
C GLU A 336 -24.33 -7.86 -1.28
N TYR A 337 -23.96 -8.78 -0.39
CA TYR A 337 -24.77 -9.95 -0.09
C TYR A 337 -26.04 -9.58 0.70
N GLY A 338 -25.90 -8.76 1.74
CA GLY A 338 -27.06 -8.28 2.50
C GLY A 338 -28.05 -7.50 1.64
N GLY A 339 -27.56 -6.64 0.74
CA GLY A 339 -28.39 -5.91 -0.21
C GLY A 339 -29.11 -6.80 -1.23
N LEU A 340 -28.55 -7.97 -1.57
CA LEU A 340 -29.25 -8.99 -2.37
C LEU A 340 -30.36 -9.65 -1.54
N LEU A 341 -30.05 -10.08 -0.32
CA LEU A 341 -31.00 -10.79 0.55
C LEU A 341 -32.20 -9.93 0.97
N ASN A 342 -32.01 -8.62 1.16
CA ASN A 342 -33.10 -7.68 1.44
C ASN A 342 -34.17 -7.63 0.33
N LYS A 343 -33.85 -8.07 -0.89
CA LYS A 343 -34.83 -8.17 -1.99
C LYS A 343 -35.66 -9.45 -1.93
N ILE A 344 -35.35 -10.37 -1.02
CA ILE A 344 -36.03 -11.65 -0.83
C ILE A 344 -36.78 -11.59 0.50
N SER A 345 -38.11 -11.42 0.48
CA SER A 345 -38.92 -11.14 1.68
C SER A 345 -38.74 -12.14 2.84
N LYS A 346 -38.37 -13.39 2.56
CA LYS A 346 -38.12 -14.41 3.61
C LYS A 346 -36.75 -14.30 4.28
N ARG A 347 -35.83 -13.50 3.73
CA ARG A 347 -34.42 -13.37 4.15
C ARG A 347 -34.00 -11.94 4.44
N GLU A 348 -34.97 -11.03 4.54
CA GLU A 348 -34.71 -9.62 4.84
C GLU A 348 -33.94 -9.44 6.15
N ASN A 349 -34.33 -10.10 7.23
CA ASN A 349 -33.62 -10.04 8.51
C ASN A 349 -32.15 -10.52 8.41
N GLU A 350 -31.88 -11.55 7.59
CA GLU A 350 -30.50 -12.01 7.34
C GLU A 350 -29.70 -10.93 6.60
N GLY A 351 -30.31 -10.29 5.60
CA GLY A 351 -29.67 -9.20 4.87
C GLY A 351 -29.40 -7.98 5.73
N GLU A 352 -30.31 -7.61 6.62
CA GLU A 352 -30.12 -6.54 7.60
C GLU A 352 -28.94 -6.82 8.55
N GLN A 353 -28.80 -8.07 9.02
CA GLN A 353 -27.67 -8.48 9.88
C GLN A 353 -26.33 -8.35 9.15
N LEU A 354 -26.26 -8.74 7.88
CA LEU A 354 -25.05 -8.58 7.07
C LEU A 354 -24.71 -7.11 6.85
N ILE A 355 -25.69 -6.26 6.56
CA ILE A 355 -25.47 -4.82 6.41
C ILE A 355 -25.01 -4.20 7.74
N ALA A 356 -25.58 -4.63 8.87
CA ALA A 356 -25.14 -4.20 10.19
C ALA A 356 -23.69 -4.62 10.48
N LYS A 357 -23.31 -5.85 10.11
CA LYS A 357 -21.92 -6.35 10.19
C LYS A 357 -20.99 -5.50 9.34
N ALA A 358 -21.35 -5.19 8.09
CA ALA A 358 -20.56 -4.32 7.21
C ALA A 358 -20.29 -2.95 7.84
N LYS A 359 -21.33 -2.32 8.41
CA LYS A 359 -21.22 -1.04 9.13
C LYS A 359 -20.29 -1.13 10.34
N LEU A 360 -20.38 -2.22 11.11
CA LEU A 360 -19.51 -2.46 12.27
C LEU A 360 -18.04 -2.67 11.88
N ILE A 361 -17.77 -3.33 10.75
CA ILE A 361 -16.41 -3.46 10.23
C ILE A 361 -15.89 -2.08 9.81
N ARG A 362 -16.66 -1.35 9.00
CA ARG A 362 -16.28 -0.01 8.52
C ARG A 362 -16.03 0.99 9.64
N SER A 363 -16.78 0.93 10.74
CA SER A 363 -16.57 1.84 11.89
C SER A 363 -15.25 1.61 12.63
N LYS A 364 -14.61 0.44 12.45
CA LYS A 364 -13.29 0.11 13.01
C LYS A 364 -12.14 0.38 12.04
N LEU A 365 -12.44 0.50 10.74
CA LEU A 365 -11.46 0.77 9.72
C LEU A 365 -11.10 2.27 9.70
N PRO A 366 -9.86 2.63 9.33
CA PRO A 366 -9.54 4.02 9.08
C PRO A 366 -10.36 4.55 7.91
N PHE A 367 -10.66 5.85 7.90
CA PHE A 367 -11.53 6.47 6.89
C PHE A 367 -11.01 6.30 5.45
N TRP A 368 -9.72 6.01 5.27
CA TRP A 368 -9.08 5.78 3.98
C TRP A 368 -9.01 4.30 3.56
N ALA A 369 -9.55 3.37 4.36
CA ALA A 369 -9.41 1.93 4.11
C ALA A 369 -9.97 1.47 2.75
N GLU A 370 -11.09 2.05 2.33
CA GLU A 370 -11.68 1.80 1.00
C GLU A 370 -10.66 2.16 -0.10
N ARG A 371 -10.16 3.39 -0.09
CA ARG A 371 -9.18 3.84 -1.09
C ARG A 371 -7.90 3.01 -1.05
N ALA A 372 -7.46 2.63 0.14
CA ALA A 372 -6.29 1.77 0.33
C ALA A 372 -6.46 0.39 -0.31
N ALA A 373 -7.68 -0.16 -0.36
CA ALA A 373 -7.95 -1.43 -1.04
C ALA A 373 -7.75 -1.36 -2.57
N HIS A 374 -7.73 -0.14 -3.13
CA HIS A 374 -7.59 0.13 -4.56
C HIS A 374 -6.25 0.75 -4.94
N MET A 375 -5.29 0.87 -4.04
CA MET A 375 -4.01 1.52 -4.30
C MET A 375 -2.83 0.58 -4.10
N PHE A 376 -1.77 0.77 -4.88
CA PHE A 376 -0.47 0.22 -4.51
C PHE A 376 0.10 1.07 -3.38
N ILE A 377 0.04 0.53 -2.16
CA ILE A 377 0.62 1.15 -0.97
C ILE A 377 1.93 0.45 -0.66
N PRO A 378 3.07 1.17 -0.59
CA PRO A 378 4.33 0.58 -0.18
C PRO A 378 4.21 0.08 1.26
N LYS A 379 4.45 -1.21 1.47
CA LYS A 379 4.38 -1.84 2.79
C LYS A 379 5.76 -1.88 3.41
N TRP A 380 5.91 -1.35 4.62
CA TRP A 380 7.19 -1.48 5.32
C TRP A 380 7.49 -2.95 5.66
N THR A 381 8.44 -3.56 4.93
CA THR A 381 8.93 -4.92 5.16
C THR A 381 10.38 -4.92 5.66
N LEU A 382 10.80 -6.06 6.22
CA LEU A 382 12.15 -6.25 6.76
C LEU A 382 13.25 -6.21 5.70
N GLU A 383 12.90 -6.53 4.45
CA GLU A 383 13.79 -6.76 3.30
C GLU A 383 13.89 -5.56 2.36
N MET A 384 13.14 -4.48 2.61
CA MET A 384 13.15 -3.30 1.75
C MET A 384 14.57 -2.78 1.52
N GLN A 385 15.01 -2.88 0.27
CA GLN A 385 16.12 -2.07 -0.25
C GLN A 385 15.59 -0.65 -0.51
N PRO A 386 16.43 0.40 -0.37
CA PRO A 386 16.03 1.76 -0.68
C PRO A 386 15.52 1.87 -2.12
N PHE A 387 14.49 2.69 -2.33
CA PHE A 387 13.83 2.90 -3.63
C PHE A 387 14.81 3.42 -4.71
N THR A 388 15.98 3.92 -4.30
CA THR A 388 17.01 4.54 -5.13
C THR A 388 18.05 3.59 -5.70
N SER A 389 18.00 2.28 -5.42
CA SER A 389 18.97 1.35 -6.02
C SER A 389 18.59 0.95 -7.45
N SER A 390 18.51 1.93 -8.34
CA SER A 390 18.91 1.67 -9.73
C SER A 390 20.39 1.32 -9.67
N PRO A 391 20.83 0.12 -10.11
CA PRO A 391 22.25 -0.13 -10.27
C PRO A 391 22.73 0.90 -11.29
N SER A 392 23.57 1.84 -10.84
CA SER A 392 24.43 2.59 -11.74
C SER A 392 25.30 1.53 -12.43
N TYR A 393 24.93 1.15 -13.64
CA TYR A 393 25.75 0.30 -14.50
C TYR A 393 26.99 1.07 -14.96
#